data_AF-A0A928JIT5-F1
#
_entry.id   AF-A0A928JIT5-F1
#
_cell.length_a   1.000
_cell.length_b   1.000
_cell.length_c   1.000
_cell.angle_alpha   90.00
_cell.angle_beta   90.00
_cell.angle_gamma   90.00
#
_symmetry.space_group_name_H-M   'P 1'
#
loop_
_entity.id
_entity.type
_entity.pdbx_description
1 polymer ?
#
loop_
_entity_poly.entity_id
_entity_poly.type
_entity_poly.pdbx_seq_one_letter_code
_entity_poly.pdbx_strand_id
1 'polypeptide(L)'
;TDARKLGIVPPVRESGDVKGAPGCILRGPKGEVEVTDCVIVAKRHIHLTPEAAAEFGVEDKQIVSVKVGEPGNRETIFGDVVVRVSDKFYPAMHIDTDESNAAGLSGTVDGEIIL
;
A
#
# COMPACT_ATOMS: atom_id res chain seq x y z
N THR A 1 -11.87 5.17 2.61
CA THR A 1 -12.89 6.10 3.12
C THR A 1 -13.12 7.29 2.20
N ASP A 2 -12.06 7.85 1.59
CA ASP A 2 -12.15 9.02 0.70
C ASP A 2 -12.97 8.82 -0.58
N ALA A 3 -12.89 7.64 -1.20
CA ALA A 3 -13.69 7.27 -2.37
C ALA A 3 -15.20 7.51 -2.16
N ARG A 4 -15.71 7.27 -0.94
CA ARG A 4 -17.11 7.50 -0.59
C ARG A 4 -17.45 8.99 -0.59
N LYS A 5 -16.55 9.85 -0.11
CA LYS A 5 -16.74 11.32 -0.12
C LYS A 5 -16.73 11.87 -1.54
N LEU A 6 -15.88 11.29 -2.40
CA LEU A 6 -15.74 11.68 -3.80
C LEU A 6 -16.83 11.07 -4.71
N GLY A 7 -17.61 10.11 -4.22
CA GLY A 7 -18.68 9.46 -4.99
C GLY A 7 -18.16 8.56 -6.13
N ILE A 8 -16.93 8.07 -6.02
CA ILE A 8 -16.28 7.23 -7.04
C ILE A 8 -15.97 5.83 -6.47
N VAL A 9 -15.74 4.87 -7.38
CA VAL A 9 -15.38 3.49 -7.03
C VAL A 9 -14.02 3.16 -7.66
N PRO A 10 -12.91 3.62 -7.06
CA PRO A 10 -11.58 3.34 -7.56
C PRO A 10 -11.19 1.88 -7.31
N PRO A 11 -10.45 1.23 -8.22
CA PRO A 11 -9.95 -0.12 -8.03
C PRO A 11 -8.76 -0.16 -7.05
N VAL A 12 -8.54 -1.32 -6.41
CA VAL A 12 -7.33 -1.59 -5.61
C VAL A 12 -6.20 -1.99 -6.55
N ARG A 13 -5.11 -1.21 -6.61
CA ARG A 13 -4.02 -1.41 -7.57
C ARG A 13 -2.65 -0.97 -7.06
N GLU A 14 -1.61 -1.46 -7.72
CA GLU A 14 -0.24 -1.02 -7.50
C GLU A 14 0.02 0.35 -8.14
N SER A 15 1.03 1.04 -7.62
CA SER A 15 1.44 2.35 -8.16
C SER A 15 1.84 2.23 -9.63
N GLY A 16 1.25 3.08 -10.47
CA GLY A 16 1.46 3.13 -11.91
C GLY A 16 0.39 2.38 -12.73
N ASP A 17 -0.38 1.48 -12.13
CA ASP A 17 -1.50 0.80 -12.81
C ASP A 17 -2.80 1.60 -12.65
N VAL A 18 -2.95 2.64 -13.47
CA VAL A 18 -4.08 3.58 -13.37
C VAL A 18 -5.06 3.49 -14.55
N LYS A 19 -4.77 2.66 -15.55
CA LYS A 19 -5.57 2.56 -16.77
C LYS A 19 -6.99 2.06 -16.50
N GLY A 20 -8.00 2.78 -16.96
CA GLY A 20 -9.42 2.47 -16.73
C GLY A 20 -9.88 2.78 -15.30
N ALA A 21 -9.05 3.46 -14.50
CA ALA A 21 -9.45 3.91 -13.17
C ALA A 21 -10.28 5.21 -13.27
N PRO A 22 -11.13 5.52 -12.27
CA PRO A 22 -11.86 6.78 -12.25
C PRO A 22 -10.93 7.99 -12.32
N GLY A 23 -11.39 9.04 -13.02
CA GLY A 23 -10.74 10.34 -13.02
C GLY A 23 -11.12 11.19 -11.81
N CYS A 24 -10.47 12.35 -11.69
CA CYS A 24 -10.86 13.39 -10.74
C CYS A 24 -10.45 14.78 -11.25
N ILE A 25 -11.00 15.82 -10.62
CA ILE A 25 -10.58 17.20 -10.85
C ILE A 25 -9.61 17.59 -9.74
N LEU A 26 -8.39 17.96 -10.13
CA LEU A 26 -7.40 18.54 -9.23
C LEU A 26 -7.56 20.05 -9.23
N ARG A 27 -8.00 20.62 -8.10
CA ARG A 27 -8.21 22.06 -7.94
C ARG A 27 -7.17 22.65 -7.01
N GLY A 28 -6.43 23.65 -7.51
CA GLY A 28 -5.44 24.41 -6.77
C GLY A 28 -5.76 25.90 -6.74
N PRO A 29 -4.92 26.72 -6.08
CA PRO A 29 -5.18 28.16 -5.91
C PRO A 29 -5.16 28.96 -7.23
N LYS A 30 -4.67 28.39 -8.33
CA LYS A 30 -4.53 29.06 -9.63
C LYS A 30 -5.42 28.46 -10.73
N GLY A 31 -6.32 27.55 -10.39
CA GLY A 31 -7.21 26.91 -11.37
C GLY A 31 -7.39 25.42 -11.09
N GLU A 32 -7.87 24.70 -12.09
CA GLU A 32 -8.16 23.28 -12.00
C GLU A 32 -7.78 22.54 -13.28
N VAL A 33 -7.55 21.23 -13.13
CA VAL A 33 -7.29 20.31 -14.23
C VAL A 33 -8.10 19.03 -14.01
N GLU A 34 -8.82 18.61 -15.04
CA GLU A 34 -9.48 17.31 -15.07
C GLU A 34 -8.47 16.24 -15.51
N VAL A 35 -8.36 15.16 -14.74
CA VAL A 35 -7.44 14.05 -14.99
C VAL A 35 -8.26 12.78 -15.11
N THR A 36 -8.06 12.03 -16.19
CA THR A 36 -8.65 10.70 -16.41
C THR A 36 -7.66 9.62 -15.97
N ASP A 37 -8.14 8.39 -15.72
CA ASP A 37 -7.29 7.24 -15.38
C ASP A 37 -6.29 7.54 -14.26
N CYS A 38 -6.74 7.99 -13.09
CA CYS A 38 -5.83 8.49 -12.06
C CYS A 38 -6.11 8.06 -10.61
N VAL A 39 -7.36 7.75 -10.25
CA VAL A 39 -7.71 7.45 -8.86
C VAL A 39 -7.71 5.94 -8.61
N ILE A 40 -6.82 5.49 -7.71
CA ILE A 40 -6.75 4.10 -7.23
C ILE A 40 -6.84 4.06 -5.71
N VAL A 41 -7.22 2.91 -5.16
CA VAL A 41 -6.92 2.54 -3.78
C VAL A 41 -5.56 1.84 -3.79
N ALA A 42 -4.63 2.29 -2.95
CA ALA A 42 -3.28 1.73 -2.93
C ALA A 42 -3.33 0.27 -2.47
N LYS A 43 -2.82 -0.64 -3.30
CA LYS A 43 -2.59 -2.02 -2.89
C LYS A 43 -1.36 -2.06 -1.97
N ARG A 44 -1.52 -2.67 -0.78
CA ARG A 44 -0.41 -2.87 0.16
C ARG A 44 0.76 -3.62 -0.44
N HIS A 45 1.96 -3.20 -0.10
CA HIS A 45 3.21 -3.75 -0.64
C HIS A 45 4.38 -3.51 0.30
N ILE A 46 5.46 -4.30 0.12
CA ILE A 46 6.74 -4.11 0.79
C ILE A 46 7.76 -3.66 -0.24
N HIS A 47 8.49 -2.61 0.07
CA HIS A 47 9.71 -2.23 -0.64
C HIS A 47 10.91 -2.91 0.02
N LEU A 48 11.74 -3.60 -0.76
CA LEU A 48 12.99 -4.21 -0.30
C LEU A 48 14.12 -3.89 -1.29
N THR A 49 15.36 -3.85 -0.78
CA THR A 49 16.56 -3.99 -1.63
C THR A 49 16.74 -5.46 -2.03
N PRO A 50 17.51 -5.79 -3.09
CA PRO A 50 17.79 -7.19 -3.41
C PRO A 50 18.47 -7.95 -2.27
N GLU A 51 19.34 -7.29 -1.51
CA GLU A 51 20.03 -7.85 -0.35
C GLU A 51 19.04 -8.23 0.76
N ALA A 52 18.12 -7.32 1.11
CA ALA A 52 17.09 -7.58 2.11
C ALA A 52 16.12 -8.67 1.64
N ALA A 53 15.74 -8.66 0.36
CA ALA A 53 14.88 -9.70 -0.21
C ALA A 53 15.53 -11.10 -0.08
N ALA A 54 16.82 -11.21 -0.36
CA ALA A 54 17.57 -12.45 -0.15
C ALA A 54 17.65 -12.86 1.33
N GLU A 55 17.85 -11.90 2.25
CA GLU A 55 17.87 -12.15 3.70
C GLU A 55 16.52 -12.67 4.23
N PHE A 56 15.42 -12.09 3.75
CA PHE A 56 14.06 -12.52 4.09
C PHE A 56 13.60 -13.76 3.30
N GLY A 57 14.38 -14.23 2.33
CA GLY A 57 14.04 -15.38 1.50
C GLY A 57 12.82 -15.14 0.60
N VAL A 58 12.65 -13.91 0.09
CA VAL A 58 11.56 -13.51 -0.80
C VAL A 58 12.05 -12.95 -2.13
N GLU A 59 11.17 -12.97 -3.14
CA GLU A 59 11.47 -12.52 -4.50
C GLU A 59 10.59 -11.35 -4.95
N ASP A 60 11.02 -10.63 -5.99
CA ASP A 60 10.21 -9.57 -6.60
C ASP A 60 8.85 -10.11 -7.07
N LYS A 61 7.79 -9.39 -6.75
CA LYS A 61 6.37 -9.71 -7.03
C LYS A 61 5.83 -10.94 -6.29
N GLN A 62 6.60 -11.53 -5.39
CA GLN A 62 6.06 -12.56 -4.51
C GLN A 62 4.93 -11.98 -3.66
N ILE A 63 3.88 -12.77 -3.45
CA ILE A 63 2.78 -12.43 -2.56
C ILE A 63 3.04 -13.11 -1.22
N VAL A 64 3.07 -12.32 -0.16
CA VAL A 64 3.29 -12.79 1.22
C VAL A 64 2.18 -12.30 2.14
N SER A 65 2.18 -12.81 3.37
CA SER A 65 1.44 -12.21 4.47
C SER A 65 2.38 -11.43 5.37
N VAL A 66 1.89 -10.39 6.05
CA VAL A 66 2.64 -9.66 7.07
C VAL A 66 1.83 -9.55 8.34
N LYS A 67 2.41 -10.02 9.44
CA LYS A 67 1.85 -9.87 10.78
C LYS A 67 2.35 -8.58 11.41
N VAL A 68 1.43 -7.83 12.01
CA VAL A 68 1.69 -6.55 12.66
C VAL A 68 0.90 -6.41 13.96
N GLY A 69 1.31 -5.46 14.79
CA GLY A 69 0.66 -5.16 16.07
C GLY A 69 1.06 -6.12 17.18
N GLU A 70 0.56 -5.83 18.39
CA GLU A 70 0.91 -6.59 19.59
C GLU A 70 -0.15 -7.64 19.94
N PRO A 71 0.25 -8.84 20.40
CA PRO A 71 -0.67 -9.85 20.91
C PRO A 71 -1.58 -9.28 22.01
N GLY A 72 -2.86 -9.62 21.96
CA GLY A 72 -3.85 -9.16 22.94
C GLY A 72 -4.39 -7.75 22.69
N ASN A 73 -3.94 -7.07 21.64
CA ASN A 73 -4.55 -5.85 21.12
C ASN A 73 -5.12 -6.11 19.71
N ARG A 74 -4.87 -5.22 18.73
CA ARG A 74 -5.29 -5.37 17.33
C ARG A 74 -4.23 -6.07 16.47
N GLU A 75 -3.67 -7.16 16.98
CA GLU A 75 -2.80 -8.03 16.17
C GLU A 75 -3.52 -8.40 14.86
N THR A 76 -2.86 -8.18 13.73
CA THR A 76 -3.46 -8.32 12.40
C THR A 76 -2.48 -8.98 11.45
N ILE A 77 -2.97 -9.92 10.63
CA ILE A 77 -2.21 -10.48 9.50
C ILE A 77 -2.82 -9.92 8.22
N PHE A 78 -2.04 -9.14 7.49
CA PHE A 78 -2.38 -8.69 6.15
C PHE A 78 -1.91 -9.75 5.15
N GLY A 79 -2.83 -10.43 4.45
CA GLY A 79 -2.49 -11.30 3.30
C GLY A 79 -2.16 -10.51 2.04
N ASP A 80 -2.05 -11.12 0.86
CA ASP A 80 -1.97 -10.41 -0.43
C ASP A 80 -0.99 -9.21 -0.51
N VAL A 81 0.11 -9.25 0.25
CA VAL A 81 1.10 -8.18 0.28
C VAL A 81 2.13 -8.42 -0.82
N VAL A 82 2.25 -7.50 -1.76
CA VAL A 82 3.19 -7.63 -2.88
C VAL A 82 4.59 -7.21 -2.43
N VAL A 83 5.57 -8.09 -2.60
CA VAL A 83 6.99 -7.74 -2.46
C VAL A 83 7.46 -7.02 -3.73
N ARG A 84 8.12 -5.88 -3.57
CA ARG A 84 8.70 -5.10 -4.68
C ARG A 84 10.18 -4.87 -4.38
N VAL A 85 11.04 -5.36 -5.27
CA VAL A 85 12.50 -5.34 -5.08
C VAL A 85 13.15 -4.35 -6.03
N SER A 86 13.99 -3.47 -5.50
CA SER A 86 14.76 -2.49 -6.28
C SER A 86 15.93 -1.93 -5.48
N ASP A 87 17.05 -1.64 -6.13
CA ASP A 87 18.22 -0.98 -5.51
C ASP A 87 17.93 0.45 -5.03
N LYS A 88 16.79 1.01 -5.45
CA LYS A 88 16.36 2.37 -5.07
C LYS A 88 15.42 2.38 -3.86
N PHE A 89 15.13 1.22 -3.30
CA PHE A 89 14.20 1.07 -2.18
C PHE A 89 14.92 0.97 -0.84
N TYR A 90 14.14 1.12 0.21
CA TYR A 90 14.53 0.83 1.58
C TYR A 90 13.46 -0.10 2.19
N PRO A 91 13.83 -1.04 3.07
CA PRO A 91 12.88 -1.92 3.76
C PRO A 91 11.75 -1.15 4.44
N ALA A 92 10.55 -1.23 3.87
CA ALA A 92 9.36 -0.60 4.40
C ALA A 92 8.10 -1.25 3.83
N MET A 93 7.14 -1.57 4.69
CA MET A 93 5.78 -1.92 4.27
C MET A 93 4.94 -0.65 4.14
N HIS A 94 4.26 -0.51 3.00
CA HIS A 94 3.32 0.56 2.74
C HIS A 94 1.89 0.01 2.78
N ILE A 95 1.10 0.59 3.68
CA ILE A 95 -0.34 0.38 3.81
C ILE A 95 -1.03 1.75 3.83
N ASP A 96 -2.32 1.78 3.51
CA ASP A 96 -3.08 3.02 3.61
C ASP A 96 -3.52 3.34 5.05
N THR A 97 -4.05 4.55 5.25
CA THR A 97 -4.50 5.02 6.56
C THR A 97 -5.67 4.19 7.12
N ASP A 98 -6.56 3.69 6.27
CA ASP A 98 -7.68 2.87 6.73
C ASP A 98 -7.18 1.49 7.20
N GLU A 99 -6.21 0.89 6.50
CA GLU A 99 -5.53 -0.35 6.88
C GLU A 99 -4.76 -0.20 8.20
N SER A 100 -3.98 0.88 8.35
CA SER A 100 -3.26 1.19 9.59
C SER A 100 -4.22 1.38 10.78
N ASN A 101 -5.30 2.14 10.59
CA ASN A 101 -6.33 2.33 11.62
C ASN A 101 -7.06 1.02 11.96
N ALA A 102 -7.32 0.16 10.98
CA ALA A 102 -7.94 -1.14 11.21
C ALA A 102 -7.07 -2.02 12.12
N ALA A 103 -5.76 -2.04 11.91
CA ALA A 103 -4.78 -2.75 12.73
C ALA A 103 -4.35 -1.98 14.01
N GLY A 104 -4.86 -0.76 14.24
CA GLY A 104 -4.54 0.03 15.44
C GLY A 104 -3.07 0.46 15.53
N LEU A 105 -2.41 0.66 14.38
CA LEU A 105 -1.00 0.99 14.32
C LEU A 105 -0.77 2.50 14.46
N SER A 106 0.34 2.88 15.08
CA SER A 106 0.75 4.28 15.19
C SER A 106 2.28 4.40 15.32
N GLY A 107 2.85 5.47 14.78
CA GLY A 107 4.31 5.65 14.78
C GLY A 107 5.03 4.63 13.89
N THR A 108 6.22 4.23 14.32
CA THR A 108 6.99 3.15 13.68
C THR A 108 6.56 1.81 14.27
N VAL A 109 6.19 0.87 13.41
CA VAL A 109 5.80 -0.49 13.79
C VAL A 109 6.58 -1.47 12.94
N ASP A 110 7.22 -2.43 13.59
CA ASP A 110 7.86 -3.56 12.92
C ASP A 110 6.80 -4.61 12.54
N GLY A 111 7.04 -5.31 11.44
CA GLY A 111 6.19 -6.38 10.95
C GLY A 111 6.99 -7.66 10.69
N GLU A 112 6.31 -8.79 10.75
CA GLU A 112 6.88 -10.12 10.48
C GLU A 112 6.33 -10.65 9.15
N ILE A 113 7.22 -10.96 8.20
CA ILE A 113 6.84 -11.61 6.94
C ILE A 113 6.51 -13.07 7.21
N ILE A 114 5.34 -13.51 6.72
CA ILE A 114 4.87 -14.89 6.76
C ILE A 114 4.73 -15.39 5.32
N LEU A 115 5.45 -16.46 4.99
CA LEU A 115 5.47 -17.10 3.66
C LEU A 115 4.36 -18.14 3.50
#